data_AF-A0A7X7B1M7-F1
#
_entry.id   AF-A0A7X7B1M7-F1
#
_cell.length_a   1.000
_cell.length_b   1.000
_cell.length_c   1.000
_cell.angle_alpha   90.00
_cell.angle_beta   90.00
_cell.angle_gamma   90.00
#
_symmetry.space_group_name_H-M   'P 1'
#
loop_
_entity.id
_entity.type
_entity.pdbx_description
1 polymer ?
#
loop_
_entity_poly.entity_id
_entity_poly.type
_entity_poly.pdbx_seq_one_letter_code
_entity_poly.pdbx_strand_id
1 'polypeptide(L)'
;GLHIIGTERHESRRIDNQLRGRSGRQGDPGSSRFYVSVEDDLMRLFGSDNIRGIMDRLGMEEDQPIEHPLVTKAIENAQKKVEARNFNIRKHVLEYDDVMNTQREVIYSQRRKVLEKEDLKENIKQMIIEVVESLLDIYAGKEIHPEEWDLKGLSDYLSDIFPFKGQVIPSEYSSMTRDEVRQSIIQCALDAYEEKETELGSETMRELERYIMLKVVDRKWMDHIDSMAQLREGIGLRAYGQRDPVIEYKMEGYEMFQEMIRGIQEDTIRYLFRLKVKSTPERQQTTYNMSYSHGEGGDNKQQPVRKKKKIGRNDPCPCGSGKKYKKCCGRNI
;
A
#
# COMPACT_ATOMS: atom_id res chain seq x y z
N GLY A 1 -38.82 -16.45 -32.44
CA GLY A 1 -37.83 -15.36 -32.40
C GLY A 1 -36.50 -15.91 -31.97
N LEU A 2 -35.73 -15.16 -31.18
CA LEU A 2 -34.35 -15.52 -30.82
C LEU A 2 -34.31 -16.80 -29.96
N HIS A 3 -33.51 -17.78 -30.39
CA HIS A 3 -33.19 -18.97 -29.61
C HIS A 3 -31.79 -18.85 -29.01
N ILE A 4 -31.68 -18.97 -27.69
CA ILE A 4 -30.41 -18.94 -26.96
C ILE A 4 -29.99 -20.37 -26.62
N ILE A 5 -28.76 -20.70 -27.00
CA ILE A 5 -28.12 -21.97 -26.68
C ILE A 5 -27.00 -21.69 -25.68
N GLY A 6 -27.17 -22.14 -24.44
CA GLY A 6 -26.08 -22.19 -23.48
C GLY A 6 -25.34 -23.52 -23.66
N THR A 7 -24.08 -23.46 -24.04
CA THR A 7 -23.25 -24.65 -24.27
C THR A 7 -22.86 -25.35 -22.97
N GLU A 8 -22.80 -24.58 -21.88
CA GLU A 8 -22.49 -25.02 -20.52
C GLU A 8 -23.27 -24.17 -19.52
N ARG A 9 -23.11 -24.50 -18.23
CA ARG A 9 -23.61 -23.70 -17.11
C ARG A 9 -22.46 -22.99 -16.43
N HIS A 10 -22.60 -21.68 -16.23
CA HIS A 10 -21.63 -20.93 -15.45
C HIS A 10 -21.75 -21.32 -13.96
N GLU A 11 -20.67 -21.16 -13.20
CA GLU A 11 -20.67 -21.23 -11.74
C GLU A 11 -21.71 -20.32 -11.06
N SER A 12 -22.14 -19.24 -11.71
CA SER A 12 -23.13 -18.31 -11.18
C SER A 12 -24.39 -18.30 -12.03
N ARG A 13 -25.51 -18.58 -11.36
CA ARG A 13 -26.86 -18.58 -11.96
C ARG A 13 -27.21 -17.20 -12.54
N ARG A 14 -26.66 -16.12 -11.98
CA ARG A 14 -26.90 -14.76 -12.45
C ARG A 14 -26.42 -14.58 -13.90
N ILE A 15 -25.26 -15.17 -14.26
CA ILE A 15 -24.67 -15.03 -15.60
C ILE A 15 -25.47 -15.86 -16.62
N ASP A 16 -25.89 -17.07 -16.25
CA ASP A 16 -26.82 -17.87 -17.06
C ASP A 16 -28.14 -17.12 -17.32
N ASN A 17 -28.70 -16.49 -16.28
CA ASN A 17 -29.94 -15.71 -16.41
C ASN A 17 -29.75 -14.49 -17.32
N GLN A 18 -28.58 -13.86 -17.33
CA GLN A 18 -28.27 -12.77 -18.26
C GLN A 18 -28.23 -13.26 -19.70
N LEU A 19 -27.66 -14.44 -19.96
CA LEU A 19 -27.66 -15.05 -21.29
C LEU A 19 -29.10 -15.39 -21.74
N ARG A 20 -29.90 -16.01 -20.86
CA ARG A 20 -31.32 -16.30 -21.11
C ARG A 20 -32.11 -15.03 -21.45
N GLY A 21 -31.89 -13.95 -20.70
CA GLY A 21 -32.57 -12.66 -20.86
C GLY A 21 -32.21 -11.88 -22.14
N ARG A 22 -31.33 -12.42 -22.99
CA ARG A 22 -31.12 -11.90 -24.35
C ARG A 22 -32.29 -12.21 -25.28
N SER A 23 -33.02 -13.29 -25.03
CA SER A 23 -34.27 -13.63 -25.73
C SER A 23 -35.51 -13.13 -24.95
N GLY A 24 -36.66 -13.01 -25.62
CA GLY A 24 -37.92 -12.66 -24.93
C GLY A 24 -38.06 -11.20 -24.54
N ARG A 25 -37.32 -10.29 -25.17
CA ARG A 25 -37.33 -8.85 -24.83
C ARG A 25 -38.68 -8.23 -25.22
N GLN A 26 -39.23 -7.40 -24.33
CA GLN A 26 -40.49 -6.66 -24.57
C GLN A 26 -41.68 -7.55 -24.98
N GLY A 27 -41.68 -8.83 -24.59
CA GLY A 27 -42.74 -9.78 -24.95
C GLY A 27 -42.54 -10.48 -26.29
N ASP A 28 -41.40 -10.26 -26.97
CA ASP A 28 -41.06 -10.96 -28.21
C ASP A 28 -41.01 -12.49 -28.00
N PRO A 29 -41.44 -13.30 -28.99
CA PRO A 29 -41.28 -14.75 -28.91
C PRO A 29 -39.80 -15.16 -28.85
N GLY A 30 -39.40 -15.90 -27.82
CA GLY A 30 -38.03 -16.39 -27.66
C GLY A 30 -37.97 -17.70 -26.88
N SER A 31 -36.83 -18.38 -26.95
CA SER A 31 -36.61 -19.61 -26.17
C SER A 31 -35.14 -19.73 -25.79
N SER A 32 -34.87 -20.46 -24.71
CA SER A 32 -33.50 -20.73 -24.26
C SER A 32 -33.36 -22.20 -23.88
N ARG A 33 -32.27 -22.84 -24.30
CA ARG A 33 -31.90 -24.19 -23.87
C ARG A 33 -30.44 -24.20 -23.43
N PHE A 34 -30.18 -24.80 -22.29
CA PHE A 34 -28.83 -24.99 -21.75
C PHE A 34 -28.48 -26.46 -21.81
N TYR A 35 -27.26 -26.75 -22.27
CA TYR A 35 -26.64 -28.06 -22.28
C TYR A 35 -25.61 -28.13 -21.16
N VAL A 36 -25.41 -29.34 -20.62
CA VAL A 36 -24.45 -29.62 -19.55
C VAL A 36 -23.91 -31.02 -19.79
N SER A 37 -22.59 -31.17 -19.75
CA SER A 37 -21.92 -32.47 -19.69
C SER A 37 -21.51 -32.79 -18.25
N VAL A 38 -21.42 -34.09 -17.93
CA VAL A 38 -20.85 -34.57 -16.66
C VAL A 38 -19.37 -34.18 -16.53
N GLU A 39 -18.69 -34.00 -17.66
CA GLU A 39 -17.28 -33.63 -17.74
C GLU A 39 -17.03 -32.12 -17.55
N ASP A 40 -18.08 -31.29 -17.57
CA ASP A 40 -17.96 -29.84 -17.40
C ASP A 40 -17.42 -29.50 -16.00
N ASP A 41 -16.69 -28.39 -15.88
CA ASP A 41 -16.02 -27.99 -14.64
C ASP A 41 -16.97 -27.86 -13.45
N LEU A 42 -18.18 -27.32 -13.66
CA LEU A 42 -19.22 -27.23 -12.63
C LEU A 42 -19.56 -28.60 -12.05
N MET A 43 -19.68 -29.60 -12.93
CA MET A 43 -20.07 -30.97 -12.58
C MET A 43 -18.91 -31.74 -11.98
N ARG A 44 -17.70 -31.56 -12.52
CA ARG A 44 -16.46 -32.15 -12.00
C ARG A 44 -16.14 -31.70 -10.58
N LEU A 45 -16.34 -30.42 -10.26
CA LEU A 45 -15.96 -29.85 -8.97
C LEU A 45 -17.06 -29.99 -7.89
N PHE A 46 -18.34 -30.07 -8.27
CA PHE A 46 -19.44 -29.97 -7.31
C PHE A 46 -20.62 -30.94 -7.54
N GLY A 47 -20.63 -31.69 -8.65
CA GLY A 47 -21.71 -32.60 -9.03
C GLY A 47 -21.36 -34.09 -8.97
N SER A 48 -20.09 -34.45 -8.79
CA SER A 48 -19.56 -35.80 -9.02
C SER A 48 -20.25 -36.90 -8.20
N ASP A 49 -20.45 -36.70 -6.90
CA ASP A 49 -20.79 -37.82 -6.01
C ASP A 49 -22.30 -38.13 -6.03
N ASN A 50 -23.14 -37.11 -6.20
CA ASN A 50 -24.60 -37.26 -6.19
C ASN A 50 -25.18 -37.57 -7.57
N ILE A 51 -24.56 -37.09 -8.64
CA ILE A 51 -25.11 -37.20 -10.00
C ILE A 51 -24.65 -38.50 -10.67
N ARG A 52 -23.40 -38.93 -10.46
CA ARG A 52 -22.94 -40.26 -10.92
C ARG A 52 -23.80 -41.38 -10.33
N GLY A 53 -24.06 -41.36 -9.03
CA GLY A 53 -24.92 -42.37 -8.40
C GLY A 53 -26.38 -42.37 -8.87
N ILE A 54 -26.88 -41.25 -9.41
CA ILE A 54 -28.20 -41.19 -10.04
C ILE A 54 -28.15 -41.76 -11.46
N MET A 55 -27.11 -41.45 -12.22
CA MET A 55 -26.88 -41.99 -13.58
C MET A 55 -26.68 -43.51 -13.56
N ASP A 56 -25.87 -44.01 -12.62
CA ASP A 56 -25.62 -45.45 -12.45
C ASP A 56 -26.89 -46.23 -12.10
N ARG A 57 -27.79 -45.65 -11.29
CA ARG A 57 -29.07 -46.28 -10.91
C ARG A 57 -30.13 -46.22 -12.00
N LEU A 58 -30.09 -45.19 -12.85
CA LEU A 58 -31.04 -45.02 -13.94
C LEU A 58 -30.71 -45.88 -15.16
N GLY A 59 -29.51 -46.49 -15.22
CA GLY A 59 -29.12 -47.41 -16.29
C GLY A 59 -29.16 -46.74 -17.67
N MET A 60 -28.70 -45.50 -17.76
CA MET A 60 -28.81 -44.66 -18.95
C MET A 60 -27.70 -44.97 -19.96
N GLU A 61 -28.05 -45.05 -21.25
CA GLU A 61 -27.11 -45.22 -22.36
C GLU A 61 -26.35 -43.91 -22.64
N GLU A 62 -25.07 -44.00 -23.06
CA GLU A 62 -24.15 -42.86 -23.22
C GLU A 62 -24.66 -41.77 -24.19
N ASP A 63 -25.53 -42.13 -25.15
CA ASP A 63 -25.96 -41.25 -26.24
C ASP A 63 -27.37 -40.65 -26.08
N GLN A 64 -28.03 -40.84 -24.92
CA GLN A 64 -29.40 -40.34 -24.72
C GLN A 64 -29.44 -39.02 -23.95
N PRO A 65 -30.17 -37.98 -24.45
CA PRO A 65 -30.38 -36.75 -23.70
C PRO A 65 -31.15 -36.99 -22.40
N ILE A 66 -30.58 -36.55 -21.29
CA ILE A 66 -31.19 -36.71 -19.97
C ILE A 66 -32.02 -35.46 -19.63
N GLU A 67 -33.33 -35.58 -19.72
CA GLU A 67 -34.28 -34.53 -19.29
C GLU A 67 -35.03 -34.99 -18.04
N HIS A 68 -34.42 -34.87 -16.87
CA HIS A 68 -35.04 -35.26 -15.60
C HIS A 68 -35.05 -34.11 -14.57
N PRO A 69 -36.19 -33.81 -13.91
CA PRO A 69 -36.28 -32.71 -12.93
C PRO A 69 -35.27 -32.81 -11.78
N LEU A 70 -34.92 -34.03 -11.35
CA LEU A 70 -33.91 -34.24 -10.30
C LEU A 70 -32.51 -33.84 -10.74
N VAL A 71 -32.15 -34.05 -12.02
CA VAL A 71 -30.84 -33.66 -12.57
C VAL A 71 -30.75 -32.14 -12.64
N THR A 72 -31.80 -31.48 -13.13
CA THR A 72 -31.91 -30.01 -13.11
C THR A 72 -31.75 -29.45 -11.69
N LYS A 73 -32.42 -30.04 -10.70
CA LYS A 73 -32.31 -29.61 -9.29
C LYS A 73 -30.90 -29.85 -8.72
N ALA A 74 -30.24 -30.93 -9.10
CA ALA A 74 -28.87 -31.23 -8.68
C ALA A 74 -27.88 -30.20 -9.25
N ILE A 75 -28.03 -29.82 -10.53
CA ILE A 75 -27.22 -28.76 -11.16
C ILE A 75 -27.46 -27.41 -10.46
N GLU A 76 -28.71 -27.04 -10.16
CA GLU A 76 -29.01 -25.81 -9.43
C GLU A 76 -28.38 -25.81 -8.01
N ASN A 77 -28.40 -26.95 -7.32
CA ASN A 77 -27.77 -27.08 -6.00
C ASN A 77 -26.24 -26.98 -6.08
N ALA A 78 -25.63 -27.55 -7.13
CA ALA A 78 -24.21 -27.40 -7.39
C ALA A 78 -23.84 -25.92 -7.58
N GLN A 79 -24.56 -25.19 -8.44
CA GLN A 79 -24.35 -23.74 -8.64
C GLN A 79 -24.50 -22.96 -7.33
N LYS A 80 -25.54 -23.23 -6.53
CA LYS A 80 -25.70 -22.58 -5.21
C LYS A 80 -24.51 -22.84 -4.27
N LYS A 81 -23.96 -24.05 -4.29
CA LYS A 81 -22.78 -24.42 -3.49
C LYS A 81 -21.54 -23.66 -3.95
N VAL A 82 -21.34 -23.50 -5.27
CA VAL A 82 -20.23 -22.70 -5.82
C VAL A 82 -20.39 -21.21 -5.47
N GLU A 83 -21.59 -20.66 -5.64
CA GLU A 83 -21.89 -19.28 -5.28
C GLU A 83 -21.65 -19.03 -3.78
N ALA A 84 -22.09 -19.93 -2.91
CA ALA A 84 -21.84 -19.85 -1.48
C ALA A 84 -20.34 -19.93 -1.14
N ARG A 85 -19.59 -20.82 -1.80
CA ARG A 85 -18.12 -20.91 -1.65
C ARG A 85 -17.45 -19.61 -2.06
N ASN A 86 -17.78 -19.07 -3.24
CA ASN A 86 -17.22 -17.82 -3.74
C ASN A 86 -17.61 -16.62 -2.88
N PHE A 87 -18.84 -16.60 -2.35
CA PHE A 87 -19.30 -15.61 -1.39
C PHE A 87 -18.48 -15.67 -0.10
N ASN A 88 -18.25 -16.85 0.47
CA ASN A 88 -17.43 -17.01 1.69
C ASN A 88 -15.99 -16.56 1.47
N ILE A 89 -15.37 -16.89 0.33
CA ILE A 89 -14.01 -16.42 -0.01
C ILE A 89 -13.99 -14.89 -0.05
N ARG A 90 -14.95 -14.26 -0.73
CA ARG A 90 -15.04 -12.78 -0.80
C ARG A 90 -15.30 -12.15 0.56
N LYS A 91 -16.17 -12.77 1.37
CA LYS A 91 -16.45 -12.32 2.73
C LYS A 91 -15.16 -12.31 3.56
N HIS A 92 -14.37 -13.38 3.50
CA HIS A 92 -13.10 -13.43 4.20
C HIS A 92 -12.13 -12.35 3.70
N VAL A 93 -11.97 -12.17 2.38
CA VAL A 93 -11.12 -11.10 1.84
C VAL A 93 -11.58 -9.72 2.32
N LEU A 94 -12.90 -9.47 2.32
CA LEU A 94 -13.49 -8.23 2.81
C LEU A 94 -13.19 -8.00 4.31
N GLU A 95 -13.27 -9.04 5.13
CA GLU A 95 -12.99 -8.95 6.57
C GLU A 95 -11.55 -8.48 6.87
N TYR A 96 -10.56 -8.89 6.07
CA TYR A 96 -9.18 -8.39 6.18
C TYR A 96 -9.04 -6.96 5.64
N ASP A 97 -9.69 -6.67 4.51
CA ASP A 97 -9.65 -5.35 3.88
C ASP A 97 -10.33 -4.28 4.75
N ASP A 98 -11.39 -4.62 5.49
CA ASP A 98 -12.10 -3.71 6.40
C ASP A 98 -11.17 -3.17 7.50
N VAL A 99 -10.26 -4.01 8.01
CA VAL A 99 -9.24 -3.59 9.00
C VAL A 99 -8.31 -2.56 8.39
N MET A 100 -7.79 -2.84 7.20
CA MET A 100 -6.90 -1.92 6.48
C MET A 100 -7.62 -0.63 6.08
N ASN A 101 -8.90 -0.71 5.71
CA ASN A 101 -9.68 0.47 5.35
C ASN A 101 -9.87 1.40 6.55
N THR A 102 -10.21 0.85 7.72
CA THR A 102 -10.35 1.62 8.96
C THR A 102 -9.05 2.35 9.31
N GLN A 103 -7.91 1.67 9.24
CA GLN A 103 -6.60 2.28 9.48
C GLN A 103 -6.25 3.36 8.44
N ARG A 104 -6.54 3.08 7.16
CA ARG A 104 -6.31 4.01 6.05
C ARG A 104 -7.12 5.30 6.23
N GLU A 105 -8.38 5.20 6.63
CA GLU A 105 -9.23 6.37 6.90
C GLU A 105 -8.61 7.28 7.97
N VAL A 106 -8.10 6.70 9.05
CA VAL A 106 -7.41 7.45 10.11
C VAL A 106 -6.17 8.14 9.54
N ILE A 107 -5.26 7.41 8.89
CA ILE A 107 -4.01 7.99 8.35
C ILE A 107 -4.27 9.05 7.29
N TYR A 108 -5.19 8.80 6.36
CA TYR A 108 -5.50 9.74 5.29
C TYR A 108 -6.21 10.98 5.81
N SER A 109 -7.05 10.84 6.85
CA SER A 109 -7.65 12.00 7.52
C SER A 109 -6.59 12.86 8.21
N GLN A 110 -5.61 12.25 8.90
CA GLN A 110 -4.52 12.99 9.55
C GLN A 110 -3.61 13.65 8.51
N ARG A 111 -3.21 12.91 7.48
CA ARG A 111 -2.41 13.44 6.36
C ARG A 111 -3.09 14.62 5.67
N ARG A 112 -4.41 14.55 5.46
CA ARG A 112 -5.18 15.66 4.90
C ARG A 112 -5.17 16.87 5.84
N LYS A 113 -5.36 16.68 7.15
CA LYS A 113 -5.26 17.77 8.14
C LYS A 113 -3.90 18.46 8.09
N VAL A 114 -2.80 17.73 7.90
CA VAL A 114 -1.44 18.29 7.77
C VAL A 114 -1.27 19.12 6.50
N LEU A 115 -1.94 18.73 5.41
CA LEU A 115 -1.91 19.47 4.13
C LEU A 115 -2.80 20.71 4.14
N GLU A 116 -3.95 20.64 4.82
CA GLU A 116 -4.96 21.71 4.85
C GLU A 116 -4.75 22.72 5.98
N LYS A 117 -4.19 22.30 7.13
CA LYS A 117 -3.93 23.20 8.25
C LYS A 117 -2.60 23.95 8.07
N GLU A 118 -2.64 25.25 8.32
CA GLU A 118 -1.46 26.12 8.26
C GLU A 118 -0.60 26.03 9.54
N ASP A 119 -1.19 25.66 10.68
CA ASP A 119 -0.49 25.58 11.96
C ASP A 119 -0.55 24.18 12.60
N LEU A 120 0.62 23.59 12.83
CA LEU A 120 0.82 22.29 13.46
C LEU A 120 1.50 22.38 14.84
N LYS A 121 1.75 23.59 15.36
CA LYS A 121 2.45 23.79 16.64
C LYS A 121 1.86 22.95 17.76
N GLU A 122 0.55 23.08 17.97
CA GLU A 122 -0.15 22.39 19.04
C GLU A 122 -0.14 20.87 18.83
N ASN A 123 -0.18 20.41 17.57
CA ASN A 123 -0.06 18.99 17.26
C ASN A 123 1.34 18.47 17.62
N ILE A 124 2.40 19.21 17.31
CA ILE A 124 3.78 18.82 17.65
C ILE A 124 3.99 18.86 19.17
N LYS A 125 3.51 19.88 19.87
CA LYS A 125 3.58 19.96 21.34
C LYS A 125 2.89 18.76 22.00
N GLN A 126 1.71 18.38 21.50
CA GLN A 126 1.00 17.21 21.99
C GLN A 126 1.80 15.92 21.72
N MET A 127 2.42 15.77 20.54
CA MET A 127 3.30 14.63 20.26
C MET A 127 4.50 14.58 21.21
N ILE A 128 5.08 15.73 21.58
CA ILE A 128 6.20 15.80 22.52
C ILE A 128 5.78 15.22 23.87
N ILE A 129 4.62 15.64 24.38
CA ILE A 129 4.06 15.13 25.63
C ILE A 129 3.85 13.62 25.54
N GLU A 130 3.22 13.13 24.47
CA GLU A 130 2.92 11.70 24.29
C GLU A 130 4.19 10.84 24.18
N VAL A 131 5.23 11.31 23.50
CA VAL A 131 6.53 10.62 23.44
C VAL A 131 7.18 10.57 24.82
N VAL A 132 7.16 11.66 25.59
CA VAL A 132 7.70 11.67 26.95
C VAL A 132 6.92 10.73 27.87
N GLU A 133 5.58 10.72 27.81
CA GLU A 133 4.77 9.74 28.55
C GLU A 133 5.14 8.31 28.20
N SER A 134 5.22 8.00 26.91
CA SER A 134 5.55 6.67 26.42
C SER A 134 6.90 6.19 26.95
N LEU A 135 7.90 7.08 27.00
CA LEU A 135 9.22 6.72 27.51
C LEU A 135 9.21 6.55 29.03
N LEU A 136 8.48 7.40 29.76
CA LEU A 136 8.34 7.23 31.20
C LEU A 136 7.61 5.94 31.55
N ASP A 137 6.59 5.52 30.80
CA ASP A 137 5.93 4.25 31.05
C ASP A 137 6.84 3.04 30.81
N ILE A 138 7.81 3.15 29.90
CA ILE A 138 8.80 2.09 29.61
C ILE A 138 9.89 2.02 30.69
N TYR A 139 10.50 3.16 31.05
CA TYR A 139 11.68 3.20 31.92
C TYR A 139 11.38 3.49 33.40
N ALA A 140 10.23 4.10 33.69
CA ALA A 140 9.76 4.54 35.01
C ALA A 140 8.25 4.27 35.16
N GLY A 141 7.86 3.01 34.89
CA GLY A 141 6.47 2.57 34.94
C GLY A 141 5.82 2.83 36.30
N LYS A 142 4.53 3.17 36.30
CA LYS A 142 3.78 3.54 37.53
C LYS A 142 3.74 2.43 38.58
N GLU A 143 3.86 1.18 38.14
CA GLU A 143 3.82 -0.01 39.01
C GLU A 143 5.21 -0.40 39.55
N ILE A 144 6.28 0.19 39.00
CA ILE A 144 7.66 -0.11 39.36
C ILE A 144 8.09 0.82 40.49
N HIS A 145 8.75 0.26 41.50
CA HIS A 145 9.29 1.05 42.60
C HIS A 145 10.35 2.05 42.10
N PRO A 146 10.39 3.30 42.63
CA PRO A 146 11.33 4.33 42.14
C PRO A 146 12.81 3.93 42.13
N GLU A 147 13.22 3.02 43.02
CA GLU A 147 14.59 2.50 43.10
C GLU A 147 14.95 1.58 41.92
N GLU A 148 13.96 1.01 41.24
CA GLU A 148 14.11 0.09 40.10
C GLU A 148 13.96 0.83 38.75
N TRP A 149 13.74 2.15 38.75
CA TRP A 149 13.66 2.92 37.51
C TRP A 149 14.99 2.96 36.77
N ASP A 150 14.96 2.64 35.47
CA ASP A 150 16.14 2.81 34.61
C ASP A 150 16.23 4.25 34.12
N LEU A 151 16.57 5.14 35.05
CA LEU A 151 16.77 6.56 34.77
C LEU A 151 17.93 6.77 33.77
N LYS A 152 18.95 5.91 33.80
CA LYS A 152 20.07 6.04 32.86
C LYS A 152 19.62 5.77 31.42
N GLY A 153 18.92 4.67 31.19
CA GLY A 153 18.34 4.33 29.88
C GLY A 153 17.38 5.40 29.38
N LEU A 154 16.53 5.93 30.29
CA LEU A 154 15.64 7.04 29.99
C LEU A 154 16.41 8.28 29.52
N SER A 155 17.47 8.70 30.25
CA SER A 155 18.27 9.86 29.88
C SER A 155 18.96 9.67 28.53
N ASP A 156 19.56 8.50 28.30
CA ASP A 156 20.29 8.20 27.07
C ASP A 156 19.34 8.25 25.86
N TYR A 157 18.15 7.68 25.98
CA TYR A 157 17.14 7.67 24.91
C TYR A 157 16.54 9.07 24.67
N LEU A 158 16.28 9.82 25.74
CA LEU A 158 15.79 11.20 25.67
C LEU A 158 16.80 12.13 24.98
N SER A 159 18.09 12.01 25.27
CA SER A 159 19.16 12.78 24.62
C SER A 159 19.33 12.45 23.13
N ASP A 160 18.90 11.26 22.69
CA ASP A 160 18.92 10.87 21.28
C ASP A 160 17.79 11.56 20.49
N ILE A 161 16.64 11.79 21.12
CA ILE A 161 15.47 12.42 20.48
C ILE A 161 15.53 13.95 20.59
N PHE A 162 15.83 14.48 21.78
CA PHE A 162 15.76 15.90 22.10
C PHE A 162 17.16 16.51 22.28
N PRO A 163 17.37 17.78 21.91
CA PRO A 163 18.67 18.43 21.97
C PRO A 163 18.95 18.99 23.37
N PHE A 164 18.86 18.15 24.40
CA PHE A 164 19.08 18.58 25.77
C PHE A 164 20.54 18.97 26.00
N LYS A 165 20.78 20.20 26.46
CA LYS A 165 22.12 20.72 26.79
C LYS A 165 22.57 20.21 28.16
N GLY A 166 22.90 18.91 28.27
CA GLY A 166 23.39 18.28 29.50
C GLY A 166 22.71 16.94 29.83
N GLN A 167 23.04 16.33 30.99
CA GLN A 167 22.25 15.23 31.53
C GLN A 167 20.87 15.77 31.89
N VAL A 168 19.85 15.31 31.15
CA VAL A 168 18.42 15.60 31.39
C VAL A 168 18.01 15.19 32.80
N ILE A 169 18.74 14.22 33.33
CA ILE A 169 18.56 13.63 34.64
C ILE A 169 19.80 13.92 35.50
N PRO A 170 19.92 15.10 36.13
CA PRO A 170 20.76 15.26 37.31
C PRO A 170 20.56 14.13 38.30
N SER A 171 21.64 13.81 39.02
CA SER A 171 21.67 12.92 40.19
C SER A 171 20.63 13.26 41.28
N GLU A 172 19.87 14.35 41.11
CA GLU A 172 18.84 14.90 42.00
C GLU A 172 17.44 14.27 41.79
N TYR A 173 17.18 13.59 40.66
CA TYR A 173 15.87 12.95 40.40
C TYR A 173 15.57 11.74 41.27
N SER A 174 16.57 11.17 41.96
CA SER A 174 16.35 10.08 42.93
C SER A 174 15.45 10.49 44.10
N SER A 175 15.27 11.79 44.34
CA SER A 175 14.37 12.34 45.37
C SER A 175 13.05 12.91 44.84
N MET A 176 12.84 12.92 43.53
CA MET A 176 11.65 13.53 42.91
C MET A 176 10.58 12.48 42.62
N THR A 177 9.31 12.91 42.67
CA THR A 177 8.19 12.06 42.28
C THR A 177 8.13 11.90 40.77
N ARG A 178 7.51 10.80 40.28
CA ARG A 178 7.34 10.54 38.85
C ARG A 178 6.71 11.72 38.10
N ASP A 179 5.71 12.36 38.72
CA ASP A 179 5.00 13.48 38.12
C ASP A 179 5.85 14.74 38.01
N GLU A 180 6.75 14.98 38.97
CA GLU A 180 7.72 16.07 38.88
C GLU A 180 8.77 15.79 37.80
N VAL A 181 9.25 14.55 37.70
CA VAL A 181 10.17 14.13 36.63
C VAL A 181 9.53 14.34 35.26
N ARG A 182 8.30 13.87 35.12
CA ARG A 182 7.46 14.03 33.93
C ARG A 182 7.33 15.50 33.52
N GLN A 183 6.91 16.35 34.44
CA GLN A 183 6.68 17.76 34.16
C GLN A 183 7.98 18.47 33.77
N SER A 184 9.10 18.13 34.43
CA SER A 184 10.41 18.70 34.14
C SER A 184 10.90 18.35 32.73
N ILE A 185 10.79 17.09 32.31
CA ILE A 185 11.21 16.64 30.97
C ILE A 185 10.33 17.28 29.90
N ILE A 186 9.01 17.31 30.11
CA ILE A 186 8.07 17.95 29.17
C ILE A 186 8.41 19.43 29.01
N GLN A 187 8.63 20.15 30.12
CA GLN A 187 8.95 21.57 30.07
C GLN A 187 10.26 21.81 29.32
N CYS A 188 11.32 21.05 29.62
CA CYS A 188 12.58 21.16 28.90
C CYS A 188 12.43 20.90 27.39
N ALA A 189 11.60 19.93 26.99
CA ALA A 189 11.36 19.60 25.60
C ALA A 189 10.56 20.71 24.87
N LEU A 190 9.57 21.30 25.55
CA LEU A 190 8.81 22.44 25.04
C LEU A 190 9.68 23.70 24.91
N ASP A 191 10.54 23.97 25.89
CA ASP A 191 11.47 25.11 25.85
C ASP A 191 12.47 24.95 24.68
N ALA A 192 12.98 23.74 24.46
CA ALA A 192 13.84 23.44 23.31
C ALA A 192 13.12 23.63 21.97
N TYR A 193 11.82 23.29 21.91
CA TYR A 193 10.99 23.54 20.73
C TYR A 193 10.82 25.04 20.47
N GLU A 194 10.52 25.84 21.49
CA GLU A 194 10.38 27.30 21.35
C GLU A 194 11.72 27.97 21.00
N GLU A 195 12.85 27.52 21.58
CA GLU A 195 14.21 27.97 21.19
C GLU A 195 14.44 27.71 19.70
N LYS A 196 14.06 26.53 19.21
CA LYS A 196 14.19 26.18 17.79
C LYS A 196 13.28 27.01 16.87
N GLU A 197 12.05 27.29 17.29
CA GLU A 197 11.14 28.15 16.52
C GLU A 197 11.66 29.58 16.45
N THR A 198 12.23 30.11 17.54
CA THR A 198 12.83 31.45 17.54
C THR A 198 14.09 31.53 16.67
N GLU A 199 14.89 30.47 16.59
CA GLU A 199 16.07 30.40 15.71
C GLU A 199 15.69 30.38 14.22
N LEU A 200 14.69 29.59 13.85
CA LEU A 200 14.28 29.39 12.44
C LEU A 200 13.28 30.43 11.93
N GLY A 201 12.50 31.03 12.82
CA GLY A 201 11.32 31.83 12.49
C GLY A 201 10.07 30.96 12.26
N SER A 202 8.90 31.49 12.66
CA SER A 202 7.65 30.72 12.71
C SER A 202 7.23 30.15 11.36
N GLU A 203 7.32 30.92 10.27
CA GLU A 203 6.93 30.46 8.93
C GLU A 203 7.77 29.26 8.46
N THR A 204 9.10 29.35 8.58
CA THR A 204 10.00 28.25 8.20
C THR A 204 9.82 27.04 9.11
N MET A 205 9.53 27.25 10.40
CA MET A 205 9.23 26.17 11.34
C MET A 205 7.97 25.40 10.93
N ARG A 206 6.88 26.09 10.54
CA ARG A 206 5.65 25.44 10.05
C ARG A 206 5.85 24.67 8.75
N GLU A 207 6.65 25.20 7.84
CA GLU A 207 7.02 24.46 6.62
C GLU A 207 7.83 23.20 6.94
N LEU A 208 8.78 23.31 7.86
CA LEU A 208 9.61 22.19 8.30
C LEU A 208 8.78 21.10 8.98
N GLU A 209 7.88 21.47 9.89
CA GLU A 209 6.95 20.56 10.57
C GLU A 209 6.10 19.78 9.58
N ARG A 210 5.46 20.48 8.62
CA ARG A 210 4.66 19.84 7.56
C ARG A 210 5.49 18.90 6.73
N TYR A 211 6.66 19.33 6.29
CA TYR A 211 7.55 18.52 5.45
C TYR A 211 7.97 17.23 6.17
N ILE A 212 8.44 17.34 7.41
CA ILE A 212 8.90 16.19 8.20
C ILE A 212 7.73 15.26 8.48
N MET A 213 6.60 15.78 8.96
CA MET A 213 5.44 14.97 9.31
C MET A 213 4.91 14.19 8.11
N LEU A 214 4.77 14.83 6.94
CA LEU A 214 4.34 14.14 5.72
C LEU A 214 5.32 13.05 5.29
N LYS A 215 6.63 13.33 5.35
CA LYS A 215 7.67 12.35 5.00
C LYS A 215 7.68 11.15 5.93
N VAL A 216 7.53 11.38 7.23
CA VAL A 216 7.52 10.32 8.24
C VAL A 216 6.26 9.48 8.13
N VAL A 217 5.08 10.11 8.05
CA VAL A 217 3.79 9.42 7.88
C VAL A 217 3.80 8.56 6.62
N ASP A 218 4.22 9.11 5.48
CA ASP A 218 4.23 8.36 4.21
C ASP A 218 5.15 7.14 4.30
N ARG A 219 6.35 7.30 4.89
CA ARG A 219 7.30 6.19 5.07
C ARG A 219 6.73 5.10 5.99
N LYS A 220 6.32 5.47 7.20
CA LYS A 220 5.81 4.52 8.21
C LYS A 220 4.56 3.79 7.74
N TRP A 221 3.69 4.49 7.02
CA TRP A 221 2.48 3.89 6.44
C TRP A 221 2.79 2.88 5.33
N MET A 222 3.76 3.16 4.46
CA MET A 222 4.21 2.18 3.46
C MET A 222 4.79 0.94 4.14
N ASP A 223 5.70 1.12 5.11
CA ASP A 223 6.30 0.02 5.87
C ASP A 223 5.20 -0.83 6.59
N HIS A 224 4.17 -0.17 7.13
CA HIS A 224 3.03 -0.82 7.77
C HIS A 224 2.16 -1.61 6.79
N ILE A 225 1.86 -1.08 5.60
CA ILE A 225 1.11 -1.81 4.57
C ILE A 225 1.84 -3.11 4.21
N ASP A 226 3.15 -3.04 3.99
CA ASP A 226 3.96 -4.21 3.67
C ASP A 226 3.95 -5.23 4.82
N SER A 227 4.08 -4.75 6.06
CA SER A 227 4.03 -5.59 7.25
C SER A 227 2.66 -6.26 7.43
N MET A 228 1.56 -5.54 7.17
CA MET A 228 0.19 -6.08 7.20
C MET A 228 -0.05 -7.12 6.09
N ALA A 229 0.54 -6.92 4.91
CA ALA A 229 0.48 -7.91 3.84
C ALA A 229 1.18 -9.22 4.24
N GLN A 230 2.38 -9.12 4.83
CA GLN A 230 3.11 -10.29 5.37
C GLN A 230 2.33 -10.97 6.50
N LEU A 231 1.76 -10.19 7.41
CA LEU A 231 0.91 -10.72 8.48
C LEU A 231 -0.26 -11.52 7.90
N ARG A 232 -0.94 -10.99 6.88
CA ARG A 232 -2.08 -11.67 6.22
C ARG A 232 -1.67 -13.00 5.60
N GLU A 233 -0.48 -13.09 5.01
CA GLU A 233 0.03 -14.35 4.44
C GLU A 233 0.40 -15.36 5.54
N GLY A 234 0.98 -14.89 6.65
CA GLY A 234 1.43 -15.75 7.76
C GLY A 234 0.33 -16.21 8.73
N ILE A 235 -0.74 -15.42 8.90
CA ILE A 235 -1.77 -15.66 9.92
C ILE A 235 -2.53 -16.98 9.71
N GLY A 236 -2.59 -17.48 8.46
CA GLY A 236 -3.20 -18.77 8.13
C GLY A 236 -2.56 -19.96 8.87
N LEU A 237 -1.28 -19.87 9.22
CA LEU A 237 -0.59 -20.90 10.02
C LEU A 237 -0.97 -20.86 11.50
N ARG A 238 -1.56 -19.77 12.01
CA ARG A 238 -2.06 -19.70 13.40
C ARG A 238 -3.42 -20.38 13.57
N ALA A 239 -4.13 -20.67 12.48
CA ALA A 239 -5.39 -21.43 12.49
C ALA A 239 -5.24 -22.83 13.12
N TYR A 240 -4.02 -23.38 13.18
CA TYR A 240 -3.74 -24.66 13.87
C TYR A 240 -4.01 -24.60 15.37
N GLY A 241 -4.04 -23.40 15.98
CA GLY A 241 -4.33 -23.18 17.41
C GLY A 241 -5.81 -23.06 17.77
N GLN A 242 -6.73 -23.43 16.87
CA GLN A 242 -8.20 -23.29 17.05
C GLN A 242 -8.69 -21.85 17.29
N ARG A 243 -7.88 -20.84 16.96
CA ARG A 243 -8.29 -19.43 16.98
C ARG A 243 -8.67 -18.96 15.59
N ASP A 244 -9.62 -18.04 15.52
CA ASP A 244 -10.06 -17.43 14.26
C ASP A 244 -8.95 -16.52 13.71
N PRO A 245 -8.39 -16.80 12.51
CA PRO A 245 -7.32 -15.99 11.92
C PRO A 245 -7.69 -14.53 11.70
N VAL A 246 -8.97 -14.23 11.44
CA VAL A 246 -9.44 -12.85 11.22
C VAL A 246 -9.38 -12.06 12.53
N ILE A 247 -9.70 -12.70 13.66
CA ILE A 247 -9.64 -12.05 14.98
C ILE A 247 -8.17 -11.79 15.37
N GLU A 248 -7.30 -12.76 15.18
CA GLU A 248 -5.87 -12.60 15.46
C GLU A 248 -5.24 -11.51 14.58
N TYR A 249 -5.56 -11.50 13.27
CA TYR A 249 -5.13 -10.44 12.36
C TYR A 249 -5.61 -9.05 12.80
N LYS A 250 -6.84 -8.94 13.31
CA LYS A 250 -7.38 -7.68 13.85
C LYS A 250 -6.60 -7.21 15.09
N MET A 251 -6.30 -8.12 16.01
CA MET A 251 -5.57 -7.80 17.24
C MET A 251 -4.13 -7.39 16.94
N GLU A 252 -3.37 -8.23 16.25
CA GLU A 252 -1.96 -7.96 15.92
C GLU A 252 -1.83 -6.77 14.96
N GLY A 253 -2.73 -6.67 13.98
CA GLY A 253 -2.77 -5.51 13.09
C GLY A 253 -3.11 -4.20 13.80
N TYR A 254 -3.86 -4.23 14.90
CA TYR A 254 -4.10 -3.05 15.74
C TYR A 254 -2.85 -2.70 16.56
N GLU A 255 -2.17 -3.67 17.14
CA GLU A 255 -0.91 -3.45 17.87
C GLU A 255 0.16 -2.83 16.97
N MET A 256 0.38 -3.41 15.78
CA MET A 256 1.29 -2.88 14.76
C MET A 256 0.91 -1.45 14.34
N PHE A 257 -0.39 -1.17 14.22
CA PHE A 257 -0.87 0.17 13.89
C PHE A 257 -0.56 1.17 15.01
N GLN A 258 -0.76 0.80 16.27
CA GLN A 258 -0.41 1.65 17.42
C GLN A 258 1.11 1.89 17.51
N GLU A 259 1.92 0.86 17.26
CA GLU A 259 3.37 0.99 17.17
C GLU A 259 3.80 1.93 16.05
N MET A 260 3.17 1.83 14.87
CA MET A 260 3.42 2.74 13.76
C MET A 260 3.07 4.19 14.15
N ILE A 261 1.93 4.43 14.82
CA ILE A 261 1.54 5.77 15.28
C ILE A 261 2.57 6.33 16.27
N ARG A 262 2.98 5.57 17.28
CA ARG A 262 4.05 5.96 18.21
C ARG A 262 5.36 6.27 17.47
N GLY A 263 5.73 5.42 16.53
CA GLY A 263 6.91 5.59 15.70
C GLY A 263 6.84 6.83 14.80
N ILE A 264 5.65 7.24 14.33
CA ILE A 264 5.46 8.49 13.58
C ILE A 264 5.74 9.69 14.49
N GLN A 265 5.21 9.68 15.71
CA GLN A 265 5.38 10.78 16.66
C GLN A 265 6.86 10.95 17.04
N GLU A 266 7.50 9.84 17.41
CA GLU A 266 8.91 9.82 17.79
C GLU A 266 9.83 10.26 16.65
N ASP A 267 9.68 9.68 15.45
CA ASP A 267 10.52 10.05 14.30
C ASP A 267 10.28 11.49 13.87
N THR A 268 9.04 11.98 13.94
CA THR A 268 8.73 13.39 13.63
C THR A 268 9.50 14.33 14.56
N ILE A 269 9.46 14.09 15.86
CA ILE A 269 10.16 14.91 16.86
C ILE A 269 11.68 14.79 16.72
N ARG A 270 12.18 13.56 16.60
CA ARG A 270 13.60 13.26 16.42
C ARG A 270 14.16 13.96 15.19
N TYR A 271 13.49 13.88 14.04
CA TYR A 271 13.92 14.60 12.85
C TYR A 271 13.77 16.10 13.01
N LEU A 272 12.67 16.57 13.61
CA LEU A 272 12.45 18.00 13.84
C LEU A 272 13.62 18.61 14.61
N PHE A 273 14.12 17.97 15.66
CA PHE A 273 15.24 18.49 16.44
C PHE A 273 16.61 18.28 15.79
N ARG A 274 16.84 17.15 15.11
CA ARG A 274 18.14 16.86 14.46
C ARG A 274 18.39 17.65 13.18
N LEU A 275 17.35 18.04 12.46
CA LEU A 275 17.50 18.71 11.18
C LEU A 275 18.05 20.12 11.40
N LYS A 276 19.28 20.33 10.94
CA LYS A 276 19.90 21.65 10.83
C LYS A 276 19.51 22.21 9.47
N VAL A 277 18.62 23.20 9.46
CA VAL A 277 18.26 23.90 8.23
C VAL A 277 19.50 24.68 7.80
N LYS A 278 20.16 24.24 6.73
CA LYS A 278 21.12 25.11 6.05
C LYS A 278 20.31 26.24 5.44
N SER A 279 20.54 27.47 5.90
CA SER A 279 20.06 28.68 5.22
C SER A 279 20.36 28.53 3.73
N THR A 280 19.30 28.51 2.93
CA THR A 280 19.40 28.31 1.49
C THR A 280 20.23 29.46 0.91
N PRO A 281 21.33 29.20 0.16
CA PRO A 281 21.82 30.22 -0.75
C PRO A 281 20.71 30.53 -1.76
N GLU A 282 20.60 31.78 -2.18
CA GLU A 282 19.62 32.30 -3.15
C GLU A 282 19.10 31.22 -4.10
N ARG A 283 17.77 31.03 -4.08
CA ARG A 283 17.04 30.18 -4.99
C ARG A 283 17.34 30.64 -6.42
N GLN A 284 18.36 30.06 -7.05
CA GLN A 284 18.49 30.11 -8.50
C GLN A 284 17.21 29.49 -9.02
N GLN A 285 16.34 30.34 -9.55
CA GLN A 285 15.19 29.93 -10.30
C GLN A 285 15.71 29.15 -11.50
N THR A 286 15.88 27.84 -11.34
CA THR A 286 15.83 26.95 -12.50
C THR A 286 14.40 27.06 -13.00
N THR A 287 14.23 27.94 -13.98
CA THR A 287 13.08 27.93 -14.87
C THR A 287 13.10 26.58 -15.56
N TYR A 288 12.44 25.59 -14.95
CA TYR A 288 12.02 24.42 -15.67
C TYR A 288 10.94 24.93 -16.64
N ASN A 289 11.36 25.30 -17.84
CA ASN A 289 10.47 25.49 -18.97
C ASN A 289 9.85 24.13 -19.28
N MET A 290 8.80 23.79 -18.54
CA MET A 290 7.95 22.64 -18.83
C MET A 290 7.00 23.09 -19.94
N SER A 291 7.53 23.15 -21.15
CA SER A 291 6.73 23.38 -22.35
C SER A 291 5.93 22.12 -22.64
N TYR A 292 4.66 22.11 -22.21
CA TYR A 292 3.64 21.23 -22.78
C TYR A 292 3.51 21.59 -24.27
N SER A 293 4.01 20.72 -25.14
CA SER A 293 3.78 20.86 -26.58
C SER A 293 2.37 20.37 -26.89
N HIS A 294 1.39 21.26 -26.71
CA HIS A 294 0.17 21.20 -27.49
C HIS A 294 0.52 21.77 -28.87
N GLY A 295 0.33 20.97 -29.92
CA GLY A 295 0.66 21.37 -31.27
C GLY A 295 -0.14 22.58 -31.72
N GLU A 296 0.54 23.58 -32.29
CA GLU A 296 0.32 24.09 -33.65
C GLU A 296 1.33 25.21 -33.98
N GLY A 297 2.02 25.06 -35.11
CA GLY A 297 2.54 26.15 -35.95
C GLY A 297 3.66 27.07 -35.44
N GLY A 298 4.89 26.90 -35.96
CA GLY A 298 5.90 27.96 -35.95
C GLY A 298 7.34 27.49 -36.18
N ASP A 299 7.91 27.82 -37.34
CA ASP A 299 9.23 27.42 -37.84
C ASP A 299 10.41 27.57 -36.87
N ASN A 300 11.09 26.45 -36.55
CA ASN A 300 12.55 26.40 -36.50
C ASN A 300 13.08 24.95 -36.51
N LYS A 301 13.43 24.43 -37.69
CA LYS A 301 14.03 23.08 -37.82
C LYS A 301 15.53 23.14 -37.49
N GLN A 302 15.92 22.64 -36.31
CA GLN A 302 17.30 22.27 -36.03
C GLN A 302 17.71 21.10 -36.96
N GLN A 303 18.77 21.29 -37.75
CA GLN A 303 19.26 20.27 -38.68
C GLN A 303 20.01 19.14 -37.94
N PRO A 304 19.81 17.86 -38.31
CA PRO A 304 20.50 16.75 -37.68
C PRO A 304 21.98 16.69 -38.10
N VAL A 305 22.85 16.37 -37.13
CA VAL A 305 24.29 16.19 -37.32
C VAL A 305 24.56 15.04 -38.30
N ARG A 306 25.08 15.38 -39.49
CA ARG A 306 25.51 14.40 -40.51
C ARG A 306 26.73 13.61 -40.04
N LYS A 307 26.58 12.29 -39.83
CA LYS A 307 27.71 11.34 -39.78
C LYS A 307 28.51 11.44 -41.08
N LYS A 308 29.83 11.68 -41.00
CA LYS A 308 30.73 11.69 -42.17
C LYS A 308 30.66 10.35 -42.90
N LYS A 309 30.42 10.38 -44.22
CA LYS A 309 30.35 9.20 -45.10
C LYS A 309 31.67 8.43 -45.06
N LYS A 310 31.64 7.14 -44.71
CA LYS A 310 32.80 6.25 -44.86
C LYS A 310 33.03 6.00 -46.35
N ILE A 311 34.24 6.25 -46.84
CA ILE A 311 34.62 6.03 -48.24
C ILE A 311 34.55 4.52 -48.53
N GLY A 312 33.77 4.14 -49.52
CA GLY A 312 33.62 2.76 -49.96
C GLY A 312 34.85 2.28 -50.75
N ARG A 313 35.13 0.97 -50.73
CA ARG A 313 36.30 0.36 -51.41
C ARG A 313 36.43 0.71 -52.90
N ASN A 314 35.32 0.98 -53.59
CA ASN A 314 35.29 1.30 -55.02
C ASN A 314 35.16 2.80 -55.32
N ASP A 315 35.04 3.66 -54.31
CA ASP A 315 34.90 5.11 -54.49
C ASP A 315 36.21 5.75 -54.96
N PRO A 316 36.18 6.96 -55.55
CA PRO A 316 37.37 7.71 -55.89
C PRO A 316 38.26 7.93 -54.67
N CYS A 317 39.56 7.69 -54.82
CA CYS A 317 40.49 7.82 -53.70
C CYS A 317 40.68 9.31 -53.33
N PRO A 318 40.57 9.68 -52.04
CA PRO A 318 40.61 11.08 -51.60
C PRO A 318 41.99 11.75 -51.75
N CYS A 319 43.04 10.99 -52.05
CA CYS A 319 44.38 11.54 -52.33
C CYS A 319 44.52 12.19 -53.72
N GLY A 320 43.44 12.24 -54.52
CA GLY A 320 43.45 12.91 -55.83
C GLY A 320 44.09 12.09 -56.97
N SER A 321 44.43 10.82 -56.74
CA SER A 321 45.13 9.98 -57.73
C SER A 321 44.28 9.52 -58.93
N GLY A 322 42.99 9.86 -58.97
CA GLY A 322 42.05 9.42 -60.02
C GLY A 322 41.69 7.92 -60.01
N LYS A 323 42.28 7.13 -59.10
CA LYS A 323 42.05 5.67 -58.99
C LYS A 323 40.99 5.34 -57.92
N LYS A 324 40.34 4.18 -58.03
CA LYS A 324 39.43 3.65 -56.97
C LYS A 324 40.20 3.40 -55.67
N TYR A 325 39.59 3.65 -54.50
CA TYR A 325 40.20 3.61 -53.17
C TYR A 325 40.99 2.31 -52.91
N LYS A 326 40.41 1.14 -53.22
CA LYS A 326 41.08 -0.18 -53.09
C LYS A 326 42.34 -0.37 -53.94
N LYS A 327 42.53 0.44 -54.98
CA LYS A 327 43.71 0.39 -55.86
C LYS A 327 44.72 1.50 -55.53
N CYS A 328 44.50 2.29 -54.48
CA CYS A 328 45.36 3.38 -54.04
C CYS A 328 45.54 3.35 -52.51
N CYS A 329 45.04 4.35 -51.75
CA CYS A 329 45.24 4.43 -50.29
C CYS A 329 44.65 3.24 -49.52
N GLY A 330 43.64 2.55 -50.06
CA GLY A 330 43.05 1.34 -49.49
C GLY A 330 43.61 0.04 -50.05
N ARG A 331 44.82 0.02 -50.63
CA ARG A 331 45.44 -1.20 -51.17
C ARG A 331 46.10 -2.07 -50.08
N ASN A 332 46.54 -1.43 -48.98
CA ASN A 332 47.19 -2.09 -47.83
C ASN A 332 46.40 -1.92 -46.52
N ILE A 333 45.12 -1.52 -46.64
CA ILE A 333 44.11 -1.49 -45.56
C ILE A 333 43.06 -2.53 -45.94
#